data_AF-A0A812FSH7-F1
#
_entry.id   AF-A0A812FSH7-F1
#
_cell.length_a   1.000
_cell.length_b   1.000
_cell.length_c   1.000
_cell.angle_alpha   90.00
_cell.angle_beta   90.00
_cell.angle_gamma   90.00
#
_symmetry.space_group_name_H-M   'P 1'
#
loop_
_entity.id
_entity.type
_entity.pdbx_description
1 polymer ?
#
loop_
_entity_poly.entity_id
_entity_poly.type
_entity_poly.pdbx_seq_one_letter_code
_entity_poly.pdbx_strand_id
1 'polypeptide(L)'
;MVSFCLFVACVLLWADVTGQTGEKIEVKSTTLKYIDSGYIGRDSTKNYYFILNNGLKVRAPSSSPRNGQFLTEYLSDELVCNVTYFENNSIINNDVSIVHTIKCSNDDLTYSYN
;
A
#
# COMPACT_ATOMS: atom_id res chain seq x y z
N MET A 1 -50.60 -21.85 3.93
CA MET A 1 -49.46 -22.12 3.01
C MET A 1 -48.87 -20.77 2.64
N VAL A 2 -47.80 -20.36 3.32
CA VAL A 2 -47.15 -19.06 3.08
C VAL A 2 -46.04 -19.30 2.06
N SER A 3 -46.26 -18.79 0.86
CA SER A 3 -45.33 -18.85 -0.26
C SER A 3 -44.09 -18.02 0.05
N PHE A 4 -42.92 -18.66 0.11
CA PHE A 4 -41.62 -17.99 0.25
C PHE A 4 -41.22 -17.42 -1.11
N CYS A 5 -41.39 -16.11 -1.31
CA CYS A 5 -40.76 -15.39 -2.42
C CYS A 5 -39.26 -15.30 -2.15
N LEU A 6 -38.46 -16.01 -2.95
CA LEU A 6 -37.01 -15.82 -3.02
C LEU A 6 -36.70 -14.40 -3.52
N PHE A 7 -36.11 -13.58 -2.67
CA PHE A 7 -35.41 -12.37 -3.10
C PHE A 7 -34.05 -12.78 -3.67
N VAL A 8 -33.96 -12.87 -5.00
CA VAL A 8 -32.67 -12.94 -5.70
C VAL A 8 -32.11 -11.53 -5.75
N ALA A 9 -31.23 -11.21 -4.81
CA ALA A 9 -30.45 -9.99 -4.85
C ALA A 9 -29.40 -10.13 -5.96
N CYS A 10 -29.69 -9.57 -7.13
CA CYS A 10 -28.69 -9.33 -8.18
C CYS A 10 -27.66 -8.32 -7.65
N VAL A 11 -26.54 -8.81 -7.12
CA VAL A 11 -25.37 -7.98 -6.86
C VAL A 11 -24.75 -7.66 -8.21
N LEU A 12 -25.04 -6.45 -8.72
CA LEU A 12 -24.37 -5.88 -9.87
C LEU A 12 -22.91 -5.64 -9.47
N LEU A 13 -22.03 -6.56 -9.88
CA LEU A 13 -20.59 -6.36 -9.85
C LEU A 13 -20.24 -5.27 -10.88
N TRP A 14 -20.11 -4.03 -10.40
CA TRP A 14 -19.47 -2.98 -11.19
C TRP A 14 -17.98 -3.31 -11.25
N ALA A 15 -17.58 -3.93 -12.36
CA ALA A 15 -16.19 -4.10 -12.72
C ALA A 15 -15.66 -2.75 -13.22
N ASP A 16 -15.17 -1.91 -12.32
CA ASP A 16 -14.44 -0.70 -12.67
C ASP A 16 -13.00 -1.09 -13.04
N VAL A 17 -12.71 -1.09 -14.34
CA VAL A 17 -11.39 -1.39 -14.89
C VAL A 17 -10.65 -0.07 -15.14
N THR A 18 -10.12 0.51 -14.06
CA THR A 18 -9.07 1.54 -14.11
C THR A 18 -8.20 1.46 -12.84
N GLY A 19 -7.21 0.56 -12.87
CA GLY A 19 -5.92 0.72 -12.17
C GLY A 19 -5.95 0.76 -10.63
N GLN A 20 -6.24 -0.39 -10.01
CA GLN A 20 -6.20 -0.64 -8.55
C GLN A 20 -7.14 0.22 -7.69
N THR A 21 -8.44 -0.09 -7.77
CA THR A 21 -9.46 0.22 -6.77
C THR A 21 -9.40 -0.85 -5.67
N GLY A 22 -8.69 -0.57 -4.57
CA GLY A 22 -8.59 -1.43 -3.40
C GLY A 22 -9.07 -0.72 -2.13
N GLU A 23 -9.50 -1.47 -1.11
CA GLU A 23 -9.79 -0.91 0.21
C GLU A 23 -8.51 -0.28 0.78
N LYS A 24 -8.60 0.94 1.32
CA LYS A 24 -7.46 1.56 2.00
C LYS A 24 -7.35 0.99 3.40
N ILE A 25 -6.26 0.29 3.68
CA ILE A 25 -5.97 -0.26 5.00
C ILE A 25 -4.91 0.61 5.67
N GLU A 26 -5.21 1.06 6.89
CA GLU A 26 -4.25 1.78 7.74
C GLU A 26 -3.64 0.83 8.77
N VAL A 27 -2.31 0.76 8.80
CA VAL A 27 -1.52 0.08 9.82
C VAL A 27 -0.84 1.16 10.66
N LYS A 28 -1.21 1.21 11.93
CA LYS A 28 -0.65 2.16 12.89
C LYS A 28 0.54 1.56 13.62
N SER A 29 1.51 2.40 13.94
CA SER A 29 2.67 2.05 14.76
C SER A 29 3.42 0.80 14.25
N THR A 30 3.77 0.77 12.97
CA THR A 30 4.59 -0.28 12.36
C THR A 30 5.96 0.25 11.97
N THR A 31 6.97 -0.61 12.04
CA THR A 31 8.24 -0.38 11.36
C THR A 31 8.15 -0.84 9.91
N LEU A 32 9.04 -0.32 9.06
CA LEU A 32 9.17 -0.74 7.67
C LEU A 32 10.58 -1.26 7.44
N LYS A 33 10.70 -2.56 7.20
CA LYS A 33 11.99 -3.17 6.87
C LYS A 33 12.25 -3.10 5.38
N TYR A 34 13.32 -2.43 4.96
CA TYR A 34 13.69 -2.34 3.55
C TYR A 34 14.07 -3.72 2.98
N ILE A 35 13.60 -4.01 1.77
CA ILE A 35 13.92 -5.24 1.03
C ILE A 35 14.82 -4.92 -0.16
N ASP A 36 14.30 -4.16 -1.12
CA ASP A 36 14.96 -3.86 -2.39
C ASP A 36 14.30 -2.64 -3.07
N SER A 37 14.89 -2.18 -4.17
CA SER A 37 14.32 -1.15 -5.04
C SER A 37 14.56 -1.46 -6.50
N GLY A 38 13.60 -1.10 -7.35
CA GLY A 38 13.69 -1.38 -8.78
C GLY A 38 12.70 -0.58 -9.61
N TYR A 39 12.86 -0.65 -10.93
CA TYR A 39 11.97 0.03 -11.87
C TYR A 39 10.92 -0.95 -12.38
N ILE A 40 9.65 -0.55 -12.41
CA ILE A 40 8.56 -1.32 -13.01
C ILE A 40 8.02 -0.56 -14.21
N GLY A 41 7.88 -1.26 -15.35
CA GLY A 41 7.32 -0.72 -16.58
C GLY A 41 8.27 0.17 -17.36
N ARG A 42 7.76 0.79 -18.43
CA ARG A 42 8.53 1.73 -19.29
C ARG A 42 8.75 3.09 -18.63
N ASP A 43 7.96 3.45 -17.62
CA ASP A 43 7.82 4.84 -17.13
C ASP A 43 8.86 5.28 -16.11
N SER A 44 9.99 4.59 -15.95
CA SER A 44 11.11 5.02 -15.09
C SER A 44 10.75 5.25 -13.61
N THR A 45 9.55 4.89 -13.16
CA THR A 45 9.15 5.04 -11.75
C THR A 45 9.91 4.02 -10.92
N LYS A 46 10.79 4.52 -10.04
CA LYS A 46 11.50 3.67 -9.08
C LYS A 46 10.54 3.26 -7.97
N ASN A 47 10.51 1.98 -7.65
CA ASN A 47 9.68 1.40 -6.62
C ASN A 47 10.57 0.91 -5.48
N TYR A 48 10.14 1.13 -4.25
CA TYR A 48 10.82 0.70 -3.04
C TYR A 48 9.95 -0.33 -2.32
N TYR A 49 10.54 -1.44 -1.89
CA TYR A 49 9.84 -2.57 -1.30
C TYR A 49 10.19 -2.70 0.18
N PHE A 50 9.16 -2.89 1.00
CA PHE A 50 9.29 -3.00 2.46
C PHE A 50 8.45 -4.16 3.01
N ILE A 51 8.85 -4.69 4.16
CA ILE A 51 8.04 -5.59 4.98
C ILE A 51 7.60 -4.85 6.24
N LEU A 52 6.30 -4.85 6.53
CA LEU A 52 5.72 -4.36 7.78
C LEU A 52 5.95 -5.37 8.91
N ASN A 53 5.77 -4.95 10.17
CA ASN A 53 5.97 -5.80 11.34
C ASN A 53 5.09 -7.08 11.37
N ASN A 54 3.92 -7.03 10.71
CA ASN A 54 2.99 -8.14 10.57
C ASN A 54 3.34 -9.11 9.40
N GLY A 55 4.46 -8.89 8.72
CA GLY A 55 4.91 -9.71 7.58
C GLY A 55 4.36 -9.31 6.23
N LEU A 56 3.47 -8.30 6.15
CA LEU A 56 2.92 -7.81 4.89
C LEU A 56 4.02 -7.12 4.06
N LYS A 57 4.14 -7.48 2.79
CA LYS A 57 5.01 -6.78 1.84
C LYS A 57 4.25 -5.63 1.20
N VAL A 58 4.89 -4.47 1.16
CA VAL A 58 4.34 -3.26 0.55
C VAL A 58 5.32 -2.63 -0.43
N ARG A 59 4.80 -1.91 -1.43
CA ARG A 59 5.56 -1.21 -2.46
C ARG A 59 5.19 0.27 -2.50
N ALA A 60 6.19 1.14 -2.40
CA ALA A 60 6.05 2.58 -2.52
C ALA A 60 6.65 3.08 -3.85
N PRO A 61 5.84 3.53 -4.82
CA PRO A 61 6.35 4.16 -6.04
C PRO A 61 6.89 5.57 -5.78
N SER A 62 8.12 5.85 -6.20
CA SER A 62 8.73 7.17 -6.11
C SER A 62 8.55 7.95 -7.41
N SER A 63 7.59 8.87 -7.41
CA SER A 63 7.33 9.81 -8.52
C SER A 63 8.19 11.08 -8.47
N SER A 64 8.92 11.32 -7.37
CA SER A 64 9.76 12.51 -7.21
C SER A 64 11.07 12.19 -6.47
N PRO A 65 12.16 12.97 -6.68
CA PRO A 65 13.40 12.81 -5.92
C PRO A 65 13.20 12.91 -4.40
N ARG A 66 12.27 13.77 -3.94
CA ARG A 66 11.93 13.93 -2.52
C ARG A 66 11.33 12.65 -1.94
N ASN A 67 10.42 12.00 -2.66
CA ASN A 67 9.84 10.72 -2.22
C ASN A 67 10.93 9.64 -2.17
N GLY A 68 11.83 9.60 -3.17
CA GLY A 68 12.98 8.70 -3.17
C GLY A 68 13.88 8.91 -1.95
N GLN A 69 14.23 10.17 -1.65
CA GLN A 69 15.03 10.53 -0.49
C GLN A 69 14.37 10.07 0.82
N PHE A 70 13.07 10.32 0.97
CA PHE A 70 12.34 9.85 2.15
C PHE A 70 12.35 8.32 2.29
N LEU A 71 12.12 7.61 1.19
CA LEU A 71 12.08 6.14 1.16
C LEU A 71 13.44 5.48 1.44
N THR A 72 14.57 6.19 1.26
CA THR A 72 15.92 5.63 1.47
C THR A 72 16.69 6.19 2.65
N GLU A 73 16.51 7.47 2.99
CA GLU A 73 17.35 8.15 3.99
C GLU A 73 16.68 8.26 5.36
N TYR A 74 15.35 8.45 5.39
CA TYR A 74 14.62 8.66 6.64
C TYR A 74 13.92 7.40 7.14
N LEU A 75 13.60 6.47 6.25
CA LEU A 75 13.02 5.19 6.63
C LEU A 75 14.11 4.22 7.09
N SER A 76 14.18 3.99 8.40
CA SER A 76 14.98 2.94 9.01
C SER A 76 14.08 1.87 9.65
N ASP A 77 14.61 0.66 9.84
CA ASP A 77 13.91 -0.45 10.51
C ASP A 77 13.49 -0.12 11.95
N GLU A 78 14.04 0.94 12.55
CA GLU A 78 13.75 1.39 13.92
C GLU A 78 12.67 2.49 13.97
N LEU A 79 12.38 3.15 12.84
CA LEU A 79 11.42 4.25 12.81
C LEU A 79 9.98 3.72 12.77
N VAL A 80 9.17 4.17 13.74
CA VAL A 80 7.76 3.79 13.85
C VAL A 80 6.90 4.73 12.99
N CYS A 81 6.10 4.14 12.10
CA CYS A 81 5.32 4.85 11.11
C CYS A 81 3.86 4.38 11.10
N ASN A 82 2.99 5.26 10.60
CA ASN A 82 1.65 4.91 10.16
C ASN A 82 1.67 4.74 8.64
N VAL A 83 1.25 3.58 8.16
CA VAL A 83 1.26 3.21 6.75
C VAL A 83 -0.17 3.00 6.28
N THR A 84 -0.56 3.67 5.20
CA THR A 84 -1.81 3.39 4.50
C THR A 84 -1.49 2.79 3.16
N TYR A 85 -2.07 1.64 2.85
CA TYR A 85 -1.89 0.94 1.58
C TYR A 85 -3.24 0.56 0.97
N PHE A 86 -3.25 0.28 -0.33
CA PHE A 86 -4.39 -0.30 -1.01
C PHE A 86 -4.32 -1.82 -0.91
N GLU A 87 -5.33 -2.43 -0.30
CA GLU A 87 -5.45 -3.87 -0.21
C GLU A 87 -5.42 -4.48 -1.62
N ASN A 88 -4.49 -5.40 -1.82
CA ASN A 88 -4.41 -6.08 -3.09
C ASN A 88 -5.36 -7.29 -3.11
N ASN A 89 -6.54 -7.07 -3.66
CA ASN A 89 -7.53 -8.14 -3.87
C ASN A 89 -7.29 -8.95 -5.16
N SER A 90 -6.14 -8.78 -5.81
CA SER A 90 -5.81 -9.52 -7.03
C SER A 90 -5.47 -10.98 -6.73
N ILE A 91 -6.25 -11.88 -7.32
CA ILE A 91 -6.14 -13.34 -7.18
C ILE A 91 -4.90 -13.90 -7.96
N ILE A 92 -4.25 -13.08 -8.80
CA ILE A 92 -3.34 -13.54 -9.89
C ILE A 92 -1.87 -13.17 -9.63
N ASN A 93 -1.39 -13.21 -8.38
CA ASN A 93 0.00 -12.86 -7.98
C ASN A 93 0.30 -11.36 -7.95
N ASN A 94 -0.03 -10.71 -6.85
CA ASN A 94 0.90 -9.72 -6.32
C ASN A 94 0.87 -9.83 -4.80
N ASP A 95 1.85 -10.51 -4.21
CA ASP A 95 2.01 -10.60 -2.76
C ASP A 95 2.40 -9.26 -2.12
N VAL A 96 2.27 -8.16 -2.86
CA VAL A 96 2.76 -6.83 -2.49
C VAL A 96 1.65 -5.80 -2.68
N SER A 97 1.24 -5.17 -1.59
CA SER A 97 0.26 -4.08 -1.59
C SER A 97 0.92 -2.74 -1.96
N ILE A 98 0.18 -1.84 -2.61
CA ILE A 98 0.72 -0.52 -2.97
C ILE A 98 0.49 0.47 -1.82
N VAL A 99 1.57 1.12 -1.39
CA VAL A 99 1.52 2.19 -0.40
C VAL A 99 0.86 3.43 -1.00
N HIS A 100 -0.10 3.97 -0.28
CA HIS A 100 -0.67 5.30 -0.54
C HIS A 100 0.06 6.39 0.25
N THR A 101 0.23 6.18 1.56
CA THR A 101 0.91 7.15 2.43
C THR A 101 1.76 6.46 3.47
N ILE A 102 2.90 7.07 3.80
CA ILE A 102 3.71 6.70 4.97
C ILE A 102 3.93 7.98 5.77
N LYS A 103 3.62 7.95 7.06
CA LYS A 103 3.90 9.06 7.98
C LYS A 103 4.72 8.52 9.14
N CYS A 104 5.91 9.04 9.29
CA CYS A 104 6.82 8.66 10.36
C CYS A 104 7.16 9.89 11.19
N SER A 105 7.43 9.68 12.48
CA SER A 105 7.87 10.74 13.38
C SER A 105 9.09 10.27 14.15
N ASN A 106 10.08 11.14 14.25
CA ASN A 106 11.15 11.07 15.24
C ASN A 106 10.98 12.27 16.21
N ASP A 107 11.70 12.30 17.33
CA ASP A 107 11.49 13.21 18.46
C ASP A 107 11.30 14.70 18.07
N ASP A 108 11.89 15.13 16.96
CA ASP A 108 11.83 16.52 16.48
C ASP A 108 11.23 16.72 15.08
N LEU A 109 10.96 15.66 14.31
CA LEU A 109 10.64 15.76 12.88
C LEU A 109 9.57 14.78 12.42
N THR A 110 8.65 15.26 11.58
CA THR A 110 7.67 14.43 10.87
C THR A 110 8.04 14.33 9.40
N TYR A 111 8.07 13.11 8.90
CA TYR A 111 8.37 12.79 7.51
C TYR A 111 7.15 12.14 6.85
N SER A 112 6.93 12.43 5.57
CA SER A 112 5.74 11.95 4.88
C SER A 112 5.98 11.63 3.40
N TYR A 113 5.33 10.57 2.96
CA TYR A 113 5.20 10.13 1.57
C TYR A 113 3.73 10.18 1.14
N ASN A 114 3.47 10.74 -0.05
CA ASN A 114 2.18 10.80 -0.77
C ASN A 114 2.45 10.95 -2.28
#